data_AF-A0A3M9LZK3-F1
#
_entry.id   AF-A0A3M9LZK3-F1
#
_cell.length_a   1.000
_cell.length_b   1.000
_cell.length_c   1.000
_cell.angle_alpha   90.00
_cell.angle_beta   90.00
_cell.angle_gamma   90.00
#
_symmetry.space_group_name_H-M   'P 1'
#
loop_
_entity.id
_entity.type
_entity.pdbx_description
1 polymer ?
#
loop_
_entity_poly.entity_id
_entity_poly.type
_entity_poly.pdbx_seq_one_letter_code
_entity_poly.pdbx_strand_id
1 'polypeptide(L)'
;MRTRLRRAAIGVATLVVTTAVAASGQASAHANQQASIPTAVQSSGSSIVGVIFRPGSDDQVCTATVINSHTQNLVLTAAHCLTGSGAGWRFAPDYHSGKAPLGTWTATGAYALPGWLSGQDPQEDMAILKIAPQTIAGKQRTLQSVTGAADIGLAPATGQSITDIAYNNGSGEPIACTTQVYWTGSSTSFDCHGYIGGSSGSPWLVATDANPRVVGVIGGLNQGGCEESTSYSSAFGNNIISLWLHAEGSPDGDVLPAAGSSGC
;
A
#
# COMPACT_ATOMS: atom_id res chain seq x y z
N MET A 1 -59.55 -23.46 -79.27
CA MET A 1 -60.66 -22.93 -78.44
C MET A 1 -60.08 -22.56 -77.08
N ARG A 2 -60.45 -21.38 -76.59
CA ARG A 2 -59.85 -20.67 -75.45
C ARG A 2 -60.13 -21.36 -74.12
N THR A 3 -59.21 -21.30 -73.14
CA THR A 3 -59.45 -20.65 -71.84
C THR A 3 -58.18 -20.52 -71.02
N ARG A 4 -57.92 -19.30 -70.53
CA ARG A 4 -56.90 -18.98 -69.51
C ARG A 4 -57.50 -19.28 -68.13
N LEU A 5 -56.71 -19.86 -67.23
CA LEU A 5 -56.98 -19.85 -65.79
C LEU A 5 -55.75 -19.34 -65.05
N ARG A 6 -55.91 -18.16 -64.45
CA ARG A 6 -55.02 -17.57 -63.43
C ARG A 6 -55.44 -18.10 -62.06
N ARG A 7 -54.49 -18.37 -61.16
CA ARG A 7 -54.54 -18.32 -59.68
C ARG A 7 -53.30 -19.05 -59.15
N ALA A 8 -52.68 -18.75 -58.03
CA ALA A 8 -52.53 -17.59 -57.17
C ALA A 8 -51.38 -18.03 -56.24
N ALA A 9 -50.28 -17.27 -56.16
CA ALA A 9 -49.15 -17.65 -55.32
C ALA A 9 -49.52 -17.44 -53.85
N ILE A 10 -49.55 -18.52 -53.07
CA ILE A 10 -49.68 -18.47 -51.62
C ILE A 10 -48.26 -18.40 -51.06
N GLY A 11 -47.89 -17.22 -50.55
CA GLY A 11 -46.62 -16.99 -49.86
C GLY A 11 -46.63 -17.67 -48.50
N VAL A 12 -45.63 -18.52 -48.25
CA VAL A 12 -45.34 -19.07 -46.92
C VAL A 12 -44.59 -17.98 -46.15
N ALA A 13 -45.24 -17.38 -45.15
CA ALA A 13 -44.60 -16.44 -44.24
C ALA A 13 -43.82 -17.23 -43.19
N THR A 14 -42.50 -17.26 -43.30
CA THR A 14 -41.58 -17.80 -42.31
C THR A 14 -41.57 -16.87 -41.09
N LEU A 15 -42.09 -17.35 -39.97
CA LEU A 15 -42.03 -16.64 -38.69
C LEU A 15 -40.61 -16.73 -38.14
N VAL A 16 -39.78 -15.71 -38.38
CA VAL A 16 -38.49 -15.58 -37.71
C VAL A 16 -38.75 -15.02 -36.31
N VAL A 17 -38.77 -15.92 -35.32
CA VAL A 17 -38.75 -15.53 -33.91
C VAL A 17 -37.33 -15.10 -33.57
N THR A 18 -37.07 -13.80 -33.59
CA THR A 18 -35.83 -13.24 -33.04
C THR A 18 -35.93 -13.20 -31.53
N THR A 19 -35.36 -14.18 -30.84
CA THR A 19 -35.07 -14.08 -29.41
C THR A 19 -33.89 -13.12 -29.23
N ALA A 20 -34.17 -11.85 -28.92
CA ALA A 20 -33.17 -10.90 -28.45
C ALA A 20 -32.78 -11.29 -27.01
N VAL A 21 -31.74 -12.11 -26.86
CA VAL A 21 -31.22 -12.52 -25.55
C VAL A 21 -30.16 -11.53 -25.08
N ALA A 22 -30.53 -10.77 -24.04
CA ALA A 22 -29.71 -10.23 -22.96
C ALA A 22 -28.25 -9.81 -23.27
N ALA A 23 -28.06 -8.57 -23.75
CA ALA A 23 -26.76 -7.87 -23.67
C ALA A 23 -26.70 -6.85 -22.49
N SER A 24 -27.79 -6.67 -21.74
CA SER A 24 -27.93 -5.64 -20.70
C SER A 24 -27.54 -6.10 -19.29
N GLY A 25 -27.30 -7.40 -19.05
CA GLY A 25 -26.98 -7.93 -17.73
C GLY A 25 -25.51 -7.79 -17.30
N GLN A 26 -24.58 -7.78 -18.26
CA GLN A 26 -23.15 -7.75 -17.97
C GLN A 26 -22.65 -6.33 -17.61
N ALA A 27 -23.15 -5.30 -18.29
CA ALA A 27 -22.78 -3.91 -17.99
C ALA A 27 -23.27 -3.45 -16.60
N SER A 28 -24.45 -3.90 -16.17
CA SER A 28 -25.00 -3.56 -14.86
C SER A 28 -24.33 -4.31 -13.71
N ALA A 29 -23.82 -5.53 -13.94
CA ALA A 29 -23.08 -6.27 -12.90
C ALA A 29 -21.69 -5.63 -12.63
N HIS A 30 -20.96 -5.22 -13.68
CA HIS A 30 -19.69 -4.51 -13.51
C HIS A 30 -19.86 -3.12 -12.87
N ALA A 31 -20.89 -2.36 -13.26
CA ALA A 31 -21.19 -1.07 -12.65
C ALA A 31 -21.60 -1.18 -11.16
N ASN A 32 -22.20 -2.30 -10.76
CA ASN A 32 -22.66 -2.53 -9.38
C ASN A 32 -21.56 -3.10 -8.46
N GLN A 33 -20.46 -3.63 -9.00
CA GLN A 33 -19.26 -4.02 -8.23
C GLN A 33 -18.33 -2.82 -7.99
N GLN A 34 -18.24 -1.87 -8.93
CA GLN A 34 -17.50 -0.61 -8.74
C GLN A 34 -18.17 0.28 -7.67
N ALA A 35 -19.49 0.15 -7.45
CA ALA A 35 -20.24 0.87 -6.43
C ALA A 35 -20.07 0.32 -5.00
N SER A 36 -19.32 -0.78 -4.80
CA SER A 36 -19.10 -1.42 -3.49
C SER A 36 -17.70 -1.24 -2.89
N ILE A 37 -16.77 -0.60 -3.60
CA ILE A 37 -15.43 -0.31 -3.06
C ILE A 37 -15.53 0.95 -2.17
N PRO A 38 -15.11 0.89 -0.89
CA PRO A 38 -15.13 2.07 -0.02
C PRO A 38 -14.17 3.14 -0.53
N THR A 39 -14.34 4.38 -0.06
CA THR A 39 -13.37 5.47 -0.28
C THR A 39 -12.68 5.80 1.03
N ALA A 40 -11.36 5.96 0.99
CA ALA A 40 -10.57 6.40 2.11
C ALA A 40 -11.08 7.75 2.61
N VAL A 41 -11.19 7.89 3.92
CA VAL A 41 -11.67 9.10 4.58
C VAL A 41 -10.50 9.83 5.22
N GLN A 42 -10.66 11.13 5.47
CA GLN A 42 -9.68 11.85 6.28
C GLN A 42 -9.55 11.21 7.66
N SER A 43 -8.31 11.07 8.12
CA SER A 43 -7.97 10.44 9.39
C SER A 43 -7.47 11.49 10.38
N SER A 44 -7.52 11.16 11.67
CA SER A 44 -6.81 11.91 12.72
C SER A 44 -5.31 11.55 12.78
N GLY A 45 -4.83 10.71 11.88
CA GLY A 45 -3.48 10.19 11.87
C GLY A 45 -3.22 9.15 12.95
N SER A 46 -1.94 8.90 13.20
CA SER A 46 -1.46 7.93 14.17
C SER A 46 -0.03 8.28 14.55
N SER A 47 0.30 8.18 15.85
CA SER A 47 1.64 8.50 16.34
C SER A 47 2.74 7.61 15.76
N ILE A 48 2.39 6.43 15.25
CA ILE A 48 3.35 5.48 14.65
C ILE A 48 3.40 5.58 13.13
N VAL A 49 2.50 6.31 12.48
CA VAL A 49 2.45 6.42 11.01
C VAL A 49 2.86 7.82 10.59
N GLY A 50 3.61 7.95 9.51
CA GLY A 50 4.11 9.24 9.08
C GLY A 50 4.62 9.27 7.67
N VAL A 51 5.09 10.45 7.28
CA VAL A 51 5.64 10.71 5.94
C VAL A 51 7.14 10.51 5.91
N ILE A 52 7.66 10.07 4.75
CA ILE A 52 9.09 10.03 4.45
C ILE A 52 9.45 11.18 3.50
N PHE A 53 10.55 11.86 3.80
CA PHE A 53 11.17 12.87 2.96
C PHE A 53 12.52 12.41 2.40
N ARG A 54 12.81 12.82 1.16
CA ARG A 54 14.13 12.63 0.56
C ARG A 54 15.23 13.37 1.34
N PRO A 55 16.48 12.90 1.28
CA PRO A 55 17.61 13.61 1.85
C PRO A 55 17.74 15.03 1.29
N GLY A 56 17.87 16.01 2.19
CA GLY A 56 18.10 17.42 1.80
C GLY A 56 16.93 18.12 1.10
N SER A 57 15.75 17.51 1.04
CA SER A 57 14.55 18.07 0.40
C SER A 57 13.32 17.90 1.28
N ASP A 58 12.37 18.84 1.22
CA ASP A 58 11.05 18.73 1.84
C ASP A 58 10.03 17.99 0.94
N ASP A 59 10.52 17.32 -0.10
CA ASP A 59 9.72 16.41 -0.91
C ASP A 59 9.31 15.19 -0.09
N GLN A 60 8.06 15.18 0.35
CA GLN A 60 7.38 13.97 0.80
C GLN A 60 7.22 13.00 -0.38
N VAL A 61 7.53 11.73 -0.16
CA VAL A 61 7.49 10.72 -1.23
C VAL A 61 6.67 9.49 -0.91
N CYS A 62 6.60 9.10 0.35
CA CYS A 62 5.99 7.86 0.81
C CYS A 62 5.46 7.99 2.23
N THR A 63 4.75 6.95 2.66
CA THR A 63 4.31 6.71 4.03
C THR A 63 5.19 5.62 4.67
N ALA A 64 5.27 5.63 6.00
CA ALA A 64 5.93 4.59 6.77
C ALA A 64 5.34 4.42 8.16
N THR A 65 5.69 3.31 8.82
CA THR A 65 5.24 2.98 10.16
C THR A 65 6.39 2.65 11.11
N VAL A 66 6.31 3.08 12.36
CA VAL A 66 7.25 2.67 13.41
C VAL A 66 6.93 1.25 13.83
N ILE A 67 7.92 0.36 13.74
CA ILE A 67 7.80 -1.05 14.13
C ILE A 67 8.58 -1.31 15.40
N ASN A 68 8.10 -2.21 16.24
CA ASN A 68 8.71 -2.57 17.51
C ASN A 68 10.12 -3.11 17.25
N SER A 69 11.09 -2.69 18.07
CA SER A 69 12.52 -3.01 17.86
C SER A 69 13.28 -2.93 19.18
N HIS A 70 14.32 -3.75 19.34
CA HIS A 70 15.18 -3.72 20.52
C HIS A 70 15.92 -2.39 20.62
N THR A 71 16.31 -1.82 19.47
CA THR A 71 16.99 -0.52 19.37
C THR A 71 16.03 0.67 19.40
N GLN A 72 14.72 0.44 19.48
CA GLN A 72 13.67 1.45 19.57
C GLN A 72 13.65 2.50 18.44
N ASN A 73 14.08 2.12 17.24
CA ASN A 73 14.35 3.09 16.18
C ASN A 73 14.16 2.56 14.74
N LEU A 74 13.37 1.50 14.56
CA LEU A 74 13.07 0.96 13.23
C LEU A 74 11.74 1.49 12.67
N VAL A 75 11.76 1.79 11.37
CA VAL A 75 10.61 2.28 10.59
C VAL A 75 10.46 1.42 9.33
N LEU A 76 9.30 0.82 9.12
CA LEU A 76 8.96 -0.01 7.96
C LEU A 76 8.27 0.82 6.87
N THR A 77 8.66 0.58 5.62
CA THR A 77 8.06 1.18 4.41
C THR A 77 8.23 0.23 3.23
N ALA A 78 7.79 0.62 2.02
CA ALA A 78 8.07 -0.11 0.79
C ALA A 78 9.51 0.15 0.33
N ALA A 79 10.16 -0.83 -0.29
CA ALA A 79 11.55 -0.69 -0.70
C ALA A 79 11.71 0.28 -1.88
N HIS A 80 10.73 0.35 -2.78
CA HIS A 80 10.74 1.30 -3.90
C HIS A 80 10.68 2.78 -3.48
N CYS A 81 10.30 3.05 -2.22
CA CYS A 81 10.31 4.40 -1.67
C CYS A 81 11.72 4.97 -1.48
N LEU A 82 12.71 4.09 -1.31
CA LEU A 82 14.04 4.43 -0.83
C LEU A 82 15.10 4.21 -1.91
N THR A 83 16.18 4.98 -1.83
CA THR A 83 17.35 4.82 -2.69
C THR A 83 18.63 5.11 -1.92
N GLY A 84 19.75 4.55 -2.40
CA GLY A 84 21.05 4.72 -1.77
C GLY A 84 21.11 4.07 -0.38
N SER A 85 21.96 4.60 0.50
CA SER A 85 22.17 4.02 1.83
C SER A 85 21.02 4.24 2.82
N GLY A 86 19.99 5.01 2.47
CA GLY A 86 18.96 5.47 3.41
C GLY A 86 19.43 6.56 4.39
N ALA A 87 20.73 6.85 4.49
CA ALA A 87 21.24 7.89 5.38
C ALA A 87 20.75 9.28 4.93
N GLY A 88 20.30 10.10 5.88
CA GLY A 88 19.82 11.45 5.63
C GLY A 88 18.35 11.52 5.16
N TRP A 89 17.72 10.39 4.87
CA TRP A 89 16.26 10.34 4.72
C TRP A 89 15.59 10.73 6.03
N ARG A 90 14.40 11.34 5.96
CA ARG A 90 13.71 11.82 7.16
C ARG A 90 12.32 11.22 7.28
N PHE A 91 11.91 10.92 8.51
CA PHE A 91 10.59 10.43 8.86
C PHE A 91 9.91 11.40 9.82
N ALA A 92 8.68 11.79 9.53
CA ALA A 92 7.86 12.62 10.42
C ALA A 92 6.58 11.87 10.81
N PRO A 93 6.55 11.24 12.00
CA PRO A 93 5.35 10.61 12.51
C PRO A 93 4.28 11.64 12.83
N ASP A 94 3.02 11.24 12.66
CA ASP A 94 1.83 12.06 12.93
C ASP A 94 1.80 13.39 12.16
N TYR A 95 2.35 13.40 10.95
CA TYR A 95 2.42 14.60 10.12
C TYR A 95 1.01 15.12 9.81
N HIS A 96 0.78 16.42 9.93
CA HIS A 96 -0.51 17.06 9.68
C HIS A 96 -0.34 18.50 9.22
N SER A 97 -1.03 18.90 8.15
CA SER A 97 -1.04 20.27 7.61
C SER A 97 0.35 20.91 7.48
N GLY A 98 1.36 20.16 7.02
CA GLY A 98 2.71 20.69 6.89
C GLY A 98 3.58 20.61 8.16
N LYS A 99 3.04 20.08 9.28
CA LYS A 99 3.68 20.08 10.59
C LYS A 99 4.05 18.66 11.02
N ALA A 100 5.19 18.55 11.72
CA ALA A 100 5.66 17.32 12.33
C ALA A 100 5.56 17.44 13.87
N PRO A 101 4.39 17.18 14.49
CA PRO A 101 4.17 17.40 15.92
C PRO A 101 5.06 16.51 16.80
N LEU A 102 5.43 15.33 16.30
CA LEU A 102 6.33 14.39 16.96
C LEU A 102 7.79 14.53 16.49
N GLY A 103 8.12 15.63 15.81
CA GLY A 103 9.44 15.93 15.27
C GLY A 103 9.72 15.25 13.94
N THR A 104 10.83 15.65 13.32
CA THR A 104 11.36 15.04 12.11
C THR A 104 12.64 14.30 12.45
N TRP A 105 12.63 12.99 12.23
CA TRP A 105 13.69 12.08 12.63
C TRP A 105 14.54 11.70 11.42
N THR A 106 15.86 11.63 11.59
CA THR A 106 16.79 11.35 10.50
C THR A 106 17.21 9.89 10.51
N ALA A 107 17.14 9.23 9.37
CA ALA A 107 17.64 7.88 9.18
C ALA A 107 19.16 7.84 9.06
N THR A 108 19.77 6.81 9.63
CA THR A 108 21.21 6.51 9.54
C THR A 108 21.52 5.42 8.54
N GLY A 109 20.53 4.61 8.16
CA GLY A 109 20.67 3.55 7.17
C GLY A 109 19.33 2.95 6.76
N ALA A 110 19.31 2.30 5.60
CA ALA A 110 18.21 1.49 5.09
C ALA A 110 18.63 0.02 5.01
N TYR A 111 17.64 -0.86 5.10
CA TYR A 111 17.80 -2.31 5.01
C TYR A 111 16.71 -2.84 4.09
N ALA A 112 17.05 -3.72 3.17
CA ALA A 112 16.10 -4.31 2.24
C ALA A 112 16.38 -5.78 2.02
N LEU A 113 15.40 -6.47 1.44
CA LEU A 113 15.52 -7.88 1.13
C LEU A 113 16.40 -8.12 -0.13
N PRO A 114 17.14 -9.24 -0.20
CA PRO A 114 18.09 -9.49 -1.30
C PRO A 114 17.48 -9.51 -2.71
N GLY A 115 16.26 -10.00 -2.87
CA GLY A 115 15.52 -10.00 -4.13
C GLY A 115 15.17 -8.60 -4.59
N TRP A 116 14.86 -7.68 -3.66
CA TRP A 116 14.73 -6.26 -4.00
C TRP A 116 16.06 -5.65 -4.46
N LEU A 117 17.13 -5.87 -3.69
CA LEU A 117 18.45 -5.29 -3.97
C LEU A 117 19.02 -5.74 -5.32
N SER A 118 18.80 -7.00 -5.69
CA SER A 118 19.39 -7.60 -6.90
C SER A 118 18.52 -7.48 -8.15
N GLY A 119 17.19 -7.45 -7.99
CA GLY A 119 16.27 -7.54 -9.12
C GLY A 119 14.96 -6.77 -8.96
N GLN A 120 14.78 -6.02 -7.86
CA GLN A 120 13.55 -5.30 -7.54
C GLN A 120 12.32 -6.22 -7.54
N ASP A 121 12.46 -7.41 -6.94
CA ASP A 121 11.40 -8.40 -6.84
C ASP A 121 10.16 -7.81 -6.14
N PRO A 122 8.98 -7.75 -6.80
CA PRO A 122 7.72 -7.29 -6.20
C PRO A 122 7.27 -8.08 -4.96
N GLN A 123 7.80 -9.29 -4.72
CA GLN A 123 7.50 -10.06 -3.52
C GLN A 123 8.39 -9.69 -2.32
N GLU A 124 9.37 -8.83 -2.54
CA GLU A 124 10.34 -8.37 -1.55
C GLU A 124 10.43 -6.84 -1.48
N ASP A 125 9.39 -6.13 -1.93
CA ASP A 125 9.28 -4.67 -1.90
C ASP A 125 8.94 -4.14 -0.50
N MET A 126 9.85 -4.40 0.44
CA MET A 126 9.79 -3.95 1.82
C MET A 126 11.18 -3.49 2.25
N ALA A 127 11.24 -2.38 2.98
CA ALA A 127 12.48 -1.87 3.53
C ALA A 127 12.28 -1.30 4.93
N ILE A 128 13.35 -1.33 5.72
CA ILE A 128 13.40 -0.75 7.05
C ILE A 128 14.42 0.39 7.06
N LEU A 129 14.05 1.54 7.61
CA LEU A 129 14.97 2.61 7.99
C LEU A 129 15.33 2.46 9.46
N LYS A 130 16.63 2.61 9.77
CA LYS A 130 17.12 2.78 11.15
C LYS A 130 17.27 4.27 11.43
N ILE A 131 16.71 4.72 12.55
CA ILE A 131 16.55 6.13 12.88
C ILE A 131 17.53 6.56 13.99
N ALA A 132 18.15 7.72 13.83
CA ALA A 132 18.98 8.32 14.88
C ALA A 132 18.10 8.80 16.04
N PRO A 133 18.58 8.70 17.30
CA PRO A 133 17.90 9.36 18.41
C PRO A 133 17.93 10.88 18.23
N GLN A 134 16.95 11.57 18.81
CA GLN A 134 16.83 13.02 18.74
C GLN A 134 16.87 13.64 20.13
N THR A 135 17.45 14.84 20.25
CA THR A 135 17.33 15.65 21.47
C THR A 135 16.02 16.42 21.46
N ILE A 136 15.12 16.10 22.39
CA ILE A 136 13.83 16.77 22.57
C ILE A 136 13.77 17.32 24.00
N ALA A 137 13.55 18.62 24.13
CA ALA A 137 13.56 19.34 25.41
C ALA A 137 14.83 19.05 26.26
N GLY A 138 15.99 19.04 25.61
CA GLY A 138 17.30 18.83 26.26
C GLY A 138 17.59 17.38 26.67
N LYS A 139 16.74 16.41 26.31
CA LYS A 139 16.95 14.98 26.59
C LYS A 139 17.04 14.18 25.29
N GLN A 140 17.95 13.23 25.24
CA GLN A 140 17.99 12.26 24.15
C GLN A 140 16.75 11.35 24.23
N ARG A 141 16.06 11.17 23.11
CA ARG A 141 14.87 10.32 22.97
C ARG A 141 15.07 9.36 21.81
N THR A 142 14.62 8.12 21.99
CA THR A 142 14.44 7.16 20.90
C THR A 142 13.11 7.45 20.22
N LEU A 143 12.98 7.03 18.97
CA LEU A 143 11.75 7.21 18.19
C LEU A 143 10.56 6.59 18.92
N GLN A 144 10.66 5.31 19.30
CA GLN A 144 9.56 4.59 19.93
C GLN A 144 9.17 5.13 21.31
N SER A 145 10.08 5.80 22.04
CA SER A 145 9.74 6.46 23.30
C SER A 145 8.81 7.68 23.12
N VAL A 146 8.69 8.19 21.90
CA VAL A 146 7.83 9.32 21.53
C VAL A 146 6.58 8.83 20.80
N THR A 147 6.72 7.84 19.92
CA THR A 147 5.66 7.42 18.99
C THR A 147 4.87 6.20 19.44
N GLY A 148 5.45 5.34 20.28
CA GLY A 148 5.06 3.93 20.34
C GLY A 148 5.51 3.16 19.09
N ALA A 149 4.97 1.97 18.88
CA ALA A 149 5.27 1.14 17.70
C ALA A 149 4.16 0.13 17.40
N ALA A 150 4.13 -0.39 16.16
CA ALA A 150 3.39 -1.59 15.80
C ALA A 150 4.26 -2.85 15.97
N ASP A 151 3.65 -3.98 16.35
CA ASP A 151 4.31 -5.29 16.25
C ASP A 151 4.24 -5.82 14.81
N ILE A 152 5.22 -6.60 14.38
CA ILE A 152 5.18 -7.27 13.07
C ILE A 152 4.23 -8.46 13.14
N GLY A 153 3.26 -8.51 12.22
CA GLY A 153 2.43 -9.67 11.95
C GLY A 153 2.80 -10.35 10.65
N LEU A 154 2.23 -11.54 10.43
CA LEU A 154 2.33 -12.23 9.14
C LEU A 154 1.20 -11.77 8.21
N ALA A 155 1.32 -12.11 6.93
CA ALA A 155 0.34 -11.79 5.91
C ALA A 155 -1.07 -12.18 6.37
N PRO A 156 -2.04 -11.28 6.21
CA PRO A 156 -3.41 -11.54 6.64
C PRO A 156 -4.08 -12.62 5.78
N ALA A 157 -5.00 -13.35 6.38
CA ALA A 157 -5.88 -14.25 5.63
C ALA A 157 -6.92 -13.46 4.83
N THR A 158 -7.42 -14.04 3.73
CA THR A 158 -8.58 -13.47 3.02
C THR A 158 -9.75 -13.25 3.98
N GLY A 159 -10.38 -12.08 3.90
CA GLY A 159 -11.49 -11.66 4.76
C GLY A 159 -11.06 -10.99 6.07
N GLN A 160 -9.77 -11.00 6.41
CA GLN A 160 -9.28 -10.29 7.59
C GLN A 160 -9.41 -8.78 7.39
N SER A 161 -10.01 -8.09 8.37
CA SER A 161 -10.13 -6.64 8.36
C SER A 161 -8.81 -5.98 8.75
N ILE A 162 -8.41 -4.97 7.99
CA ILE A 162 -7.28 -4.08 8.29
C ILE A 162 -7.75 -2.63 8.27
N THR A 163 -6.98 -1.76 8.90
CA THR A 163 -7.04 -0.30 8.69
C THR A 163 -5.71 0.13 8.12
N ASP A 164 -5.70 0.68 6.91
CA ASP A 164 -4.53 1.32 6.34
C ASP A 164 -4.60 2.83 6.57
N ILE A 165 -3.50 3.43 7.05
CA ILE A 165 -3.36 4.89 7.23
C ILE A 165 -2.24 5.37 6.31
N ALA A 166 -2.56 6.27 5.38
CA ALA A 166 -1.64 6.71 4.34
C ALA A 166 -1.59 8.23 4.19
N TYR A 167 -0.53 8.70 3.54
CA TYR A 167 -0.36 10.09 3.18
C TYR A 167 -0.11 10.24 1.67
N ASN A 168 -1.08 10.74 0.95
CA ASN A 168 -0.90 11.08 -0.46
C ASN A 168 0.00 12.31 -0.61
N ASN A 169 0.83 12.33 -1.66
CA ASN A 169 1.73 13.43 -1.96
C ASN A 169 0.98 14.75 -2.06
N GLY A 170 1.50 15.79 -1.39
CA GLY A 170 0.94 17.14 -1.43
C GLY A 170 -0.35 17.35 -0.64
N SER A 171 -0.95 16.30 -0.05
CA SER A 171 -2.14 16.45 0.79
C SER A 171 -1.82 17.07 2.15
N GLY A 172 -0.67 16.70 2.74
CA GLY A 172 -0.29 17.08 4.09
C GLY A 172 -1.20 16.50 5.18
N GLU A 173 -2.20 15.70 4.83
CA GLU A 173 -3.22 15.16 5.73
C GLU A 173 -3.29 13.64 5.58
N PRO A 174 -3.43 12.88 6.68
CA PRO A 174 -3.60 11.45 6.58
C PRO A 174 -5.00 11.09 6.10
N ILE A 175 -5.07 10.05 5.29
CA ILE A 175 -6.30 9.33 4.98
C ILE A 175 -6.25 7.95 5.65
N ALA A 176 -7.41 7.34 5.84
CA ALA A 176 -7.50 5.97 6.29
C ALA A 176 -8.65 5.22 5.62
N CYS A 177 -8.45 3.91 5.44
CA CYS A 177 -9.50 3.02 4.99
C CYS A 177 -9.50 1.73 5.82
N THR A 178 -10.69 1.33 6.26
CA THR A 178 -10.90 0.03 6.91
C THR A 178 -11.64 -0.88 5.95
N THR A 179 -11.00 -1.98 5.57
CA THR A 179 -11.49 -2.90 4.54
C THR A 179 -10.97 -4.31 4.79
N GLN A 180 -11.43 -5.27 4.00
CA GLN A 180 -10.99 -6.66 4.08
C GLN A 180 -9.92 -6.96 3.04
N VAL A 181 -8.95 -7.76 3.45
CA VAL A 181 -7.87 -8.22 2.56
C VAL A 181 -8.30 -9.45 1.76
N TYR A 182 -7.80 -9.58 0.55
CA TYR A 182 -7.84 -10.78 -0.27
C TYR A 182 -6.46 -11.05 -0.87
N TRP A 183 -6.33 -12.13 -1.65
CA TRP A 183 -5.07 -12.51 -2.30
C TRP A 183 -5.20 -12.44 -3.82
N THR A 184 -4.22 -11.84 -4.46
CA THR A 184 -4.05 -11.80 -5.92
C THR A 184 -2.76 -12.52 -6.28
N GLY A 185 -2.86 -13.79 -6.68
CA GLY A 185 -1.68 -14.63 -6.87
C GLY A 185 -0.90 -14.79 -5.56
N SER A 186 0.34 -14.31 -5.54
CA SER A 186 1.24 -14.36 -4.37
C SER A 186 1.27 -13.07 -3.55
N SER A 187 0.51 -12.04 -3.95
CA SER A 187 0.43 -10.76 -3.25
C SER A 187 -0.86 -10.67 -2.45
N THR A 188 -0.81 -9.99 -1.32
CA THR A 188 -2.03 -9.60 -0.60
C THR A 188 -2.56 -8.30 -1.21
N SER A 189 -3.88 -8.12 -1.17
CA SER A 189 -4.57 -7.01 -1.84
C SER A 189 -5.73 -6.48 -0.99
N PHE A 190 -6.05 -5.21 -1.12
CA PHE A 190 -7.32 -4.67 -0.65
C PHE A 190 -7.87 -3.65 -1.64
N ASP A 191 -9.19 -3.48 -1.61
CA ASP A 191 -9.87 -2.47 -2.41
C ASP A 191 -10.34 -1.32 -1.52
N CYS A 192 -9.89 -0.11 -1.87
CA CYS A 192 -10.38 1.16 -1.36
C CYS A 192 -9.92 2.31 -2.26
N HIS A 193 -10.82 3.22 -2.62
CA HIS A 193 -10.48 4.42 -3.36
C HIS A 193 -9.68 5.43 -2.51
N GLY A 194 -8.93 6.30 -3.17
CA GLY A 194 -8.23 7.44 -2.59
C GLY A 194 -6.74 7.22 -2.37
N TYR A 195 -6.18 6.06 -2.74
CA TYR A 195 -4.77 5.74 -2.57
C TYR A 195 -3.98 6.09 -3.82
N ILE A 196 -3.27 7.22 -3.81
CA ILE A 196 -2.46 7.69 -4.94
C ILE A 196 -0.99 7.80 -4.53
N GLY A 197 -0.14 8.34 -5.42
CA GLY A 197 1.29 8.53 -5.13
C GLY A 197 1.51 9.20 -3.76
N GLY A 198 2.46 8.65 -2.98
CA GLY A 198 2.70 9.00 -1.58
C GLY A 198 2.17 7.97 -0.58
N SER A 199 1.11 7.25 -0.94
CA SER A 199 0.57 6.19 -0.07
C SER A 199 1.49 4.98 0.10
N SER A 200 2.37 4.73 -0.86
CA SER A 200 3.39 3.66 -0.80
C SER A 200 4.08 3.59 0.56
N GLY A 201 4.18 2.39 1.11
CA GLY A 201 4.73 2.10 2.41
C GLY A 201 3.77 2.29 3.60
N SER A 202 2.52 2.71 3.36
CA SER A 202 1.51 2.79 4.43
C SER A 202 1.20 1.42 5.03
N PRO A 203 1.01 1.33 6.36
CA PRO A 203 0.85 0.05 7.03
C PRO A 203 -0.57 -0.47 7.03
N TRP A 204 -0.71 -1.78 6.80
CA TRP A 204 -1.97 -2.48 6.98
C TRP A 204 -2.07 -2.89 8.45
N LEU A 205 -2.81 -2.13 9.24
CA LEU A 205 -2.87 -2.29 10.69
C LEU A 205 -4.04 -3.18 11.12
N VAL A 206 -3.74 -4.11 12.03
CA VAL A 206 -4.73 -4.91 12.75
C VAL A 206 -4.70 -4.49 14.21
N ALA A 207 -5.84 -4.04 14.73
CA ALA A 207 -5.96 -3.68 16.14
C ALA A 207 -5.78 -4.91 17.03
N THR A 208 -5.10 -4.74 18.17
CA THR A 208 -4.99 -5.74 19.22
C THR A 208 -5.21 -5.08 20.58
N ASP A 209 -5.35 -5.87 21.64
CA ASP A 209 -5.42 -5.34 23.03
C ASP A 209 -4.07 -4.74 23.50
N ALA A 210 -3.00 -4.96 22.75
CA ALA A 210 -1.67 -4.41 22.97
C ALA A 210 -1.32 -3.41 21.83
N ASN A 211 -0.11 -3.51 21.27
CA ASN A 211 0.27 -2.72 20.09
C ASN A 211 -0.54 -3.18 18.86
N PRO A 212 -0.88 -2.28 17.91
CA PRO A 212 -1.39 -2.73 16.63
C PRO A 212 -0.35 -3.60 15.92
N ARG A 213 -0.81 -4.53 15.08
CA ARG A 213 0.08 -5.33 14.24
C ARG A 213 0.10 -4.78 12.82
N VAL A 214 1.28 -4.60 12.25
CA VAL A 214 1.44 -4.35 10.80
C VAL A 214 1.55 -5.69 10.08
N VAL A 215 0.64 -5.95 9.15
CA VAL A 215 0.53 -7.24 8.42
C VAL A 215 0.81 -7.12 6.92
N GLY A 216 1.12 -5.90 6.46
CA GLY A 216 1.38 -5.56 5.07
C GLY A 216 1.78 -4.08 4.97
N VAL A 217 2.34 -3.69 3.83
CA VAL A 217 2.52 -2.27 3.45
C VAL A 217 2.12 -2.06 1.99
N ILE A 218 1.58 -0.89 1.63
CA ILE A 218 1.30 -0.60 0.21
C ILE A 218 2.61 -0.66 -0.58
N GLY A 219 2.71 -1.62 -1.50
CA GLY A 219 3.90 -1.91 -2.29
C GLY A 219 3.75 -3.24 -3.02
N GLY A 220 4.86 -3.82 -3.43
CA GLY A 220 4.90 -5.12 -4.07
C GLY A 220 4.41 -5.10 -5.50
N LEU A 221 3.37 -5.88 -5.84
CA LEU A 221 2.87 -5.96 -7.21
C LEU A 221 2.58 -4.55 -7.75
N ASN A 222 3.22 -4.22 -8.87
CA ASN A 222 3.17 -2.90 -9.50
C ASN A 222 3.48 -1.73 -8.53
N GLN A 223 4.42 -1.91 -7.60
CA GLN A 223 4.80 -0.93 -6.57
C GLN A 223 3.62 -0.47 -5.69
N GLY A 224 2.61 -1.32 -5.52
CA GLY A 224 1.42 -1.02 -4.72
C GLY A 224 0.15 -0.91 -5.54
N GLY A 225 0.21 -0.87 -6.87
CA GLY A 225 -0.96 -0.92 -7.75
C GLY A 225 -0.91 0.12 -8.87
N CYS A 226 -1.67 -0.13 -9.94
CA CYS A 226 -1.84 0.82 -11.05
C CYS A 226 -3.07 1.71 -10.91
N GLU A 227 -4.02 1.34 -10.05
CA GLU A 227 -5.27 2.05 -9.84
C GLU A 227 -5.34 2.56 -8.41
N GLU A 228 -6.00 3.70 -8.22
CA GLU A 228 -6.14 4.30 -6.89
C GLU A 228 -7.10 3.54 -5.95
N SER A 229 -7.81 2.57 -6.51
CA SER A 229 -8.85 1.77 -5.86
C SER A 229 -8.35 0.44 -5.33
N THR A 230 -7.17 -0.03 -5.77
CA THR A 230 -6.67 -1.39 -5.46
C THR A 230 -5.21 -1.30 -5.05
N SER A 231 -4.95 -1.67 -3.80
CA SER A 231 -3.61 -1.65 -3.23
C SER A 231 -3.07 -3.06 -3.01
N TYR A 232 -1.77 -3.25 -3.25
CA TYR A 232 -1.06 -4.50 -3.04
C TYR A 232 -0.03 -4.40 -1.91
N SER A 233 0.38 -5.55 -1.39
CA SER A 233 1.56 -5.69 -0.54
C SER A 233 2.33 -6.94 -0.93
N SER A 234 3.66 -6.90 -0.80
CA SER A 234 4.45 -8.12 -0.67
C SER A 234 3.88 -8.95 0.49
N ALA A 235 3.78 -10.27 0.33
CA ALA A 235 3.27 -11.12 1.40
C ALA A 235 4.28 -11.19 2.56
N PHE A 236 3.84 -10.82 3.77
CA PHE A 236 4.63 -10.92 5.00
C PHE A 236 4.72 -12.38 5.45
N GLY A 237 5.93 -12.94 5.39
CA GLY A 237 6.26 -14.29 5.85
C GLY A 237 7.58 -14.29 6.62
N ASN A 238 8.42 -15.30 6.39
CA ASN A 238 9.77 -15.32 6.96
C ASN A 238 10.67 -14.18 6.44
N ASN A 239 10.34 -13.62 5.27
CA ASN A 239 11.04 -12.48 4.66
C ASN A 239 10.99 -11.24 5.58
N ILE A 240 9.83 -10.83 6.08
CA ILE A 240 9.73 -9.64 6.96
C ILE A 240 10.44 -9.86 8.30
N ILE A 241 10.41 -11.09 8.84
CA ILE A 241 11.15 -11.44 10.05
C ILE A 241 12.67 -11.36 9.79
N SER A 242 13.13 -11.87 8.65
CA SER A 242 14.55 -11.81 8.25
C SER A 242 15.01 -10.37 8.04
N LEU A 243 14.17 -9.54 7.40
CA LEU A 243 14.43 -8.12 7.19
C LEU A 243 14.54 -7.38 8.53
N TRP A 244 13.63 -7.65 9.47
CA TRP A 244 13.68 -7.08 10.82
C TRP A 244 14.94 -7.50 11.56
N LEU A 245 15.30 -8.79 11.56
CA LEU A 245 16.53 -9.29 12.18
C LEU A 245 17.79 -8.66 11.57
N HIS A 246 17.81 -8.47 10.26
CA HIS A 246 18.91 -7.80 9.55
C HIS A 246 19.03 -6.34 10.02
N ALA A 247 17.92 -5.61 10.05
CA ALA A 247 17.90 -4.23 10.52
C ALA A 247 18.30 -4.09 12.01
N GLU A 248 17.95 -5.06 12.86
CA GLU A 248 18.37 -5.09 14.27
C GLU A 248 19.87 -5.32 14.43
N GLY A 249 20.40 -6.36 13.78
CA GLY A 249 21.74 -6.87 14.03
C GLY A 249 22.86 -6.17 13.26
N SER A 250 22.55 -5.57 12.10
CA SER A 250 23.57 -5.02 11.20
C SER A 250 23.85 -3.55 11.51
N PRO A 251 25.11 -3.16 11.80
CA PRO A 251 25.48 -1.76 11.97
C PRO A 251 25.57 -1.02 10.63
N ASP A 252 25.94 -1.74 9.58
CA ASP A 252 26.04 -1.23 8.22
C ASP A 252 24.70 -1.46 7.49
N GLY A 253 24.14 -0.40 6.91
CA GLY A 253 22.95 -0.48 6.06
C GLY A 253 23.26 -0.96 4.65
N ASP A 254 22.21 -1.30 3.90
CA ASP A 254 22.28 -1.68 2.50
C ASP A 254 22.30 -0.44 1.58
N VAL A 255 22.63 -0.63 0.31
CA VAL A 255 22.51 0.40 -0.74
C VAL A 255 21.39 0.01 -1.69
N LEU A 256 20.25 0.68 -1.57
CA LEU A 256 19.06 0.37 -2.34
C LEU A 256 19.16 0.96 -3.76
N PRO A 257 18.78 0.20 -4.80
CA PRO A 257 18.71 0.73 -6.16
C PRO A 257 17.61 1.79 -6.28
N ALA A 258 17.70 2.64 -7.30
CA ALA A 258 16.54 3.42 -7.71
C ALA A 258 15.45 2.48 -8.26
N ALA A 259 14.21 2.70 -7.81
CA ALA A 259 13.08 1.94 -8.29
C ALA A 259 12.91 2.10 -9.81
N GLY A 260 12.60 1.01 -10.49
CA GLY A 260 12.21 0.97 -11.89
C GLY A 260 10.77 1.45 -12.10
N SER A 261 10.23 1.23 -13.30
CA SER A 261 8.80 1.45 -13.56
C SER A 261 7.96 0.46 -12.74
N SER A 262 6.78 0.90 -12.33
CA SER A 262 5.77 0.05 -11.68
C SER A 262 5.09 -0.93 -12.64
N GLY A 263 5.41 -0.91 -13.95
CA GLY A 263 4.70 -1.69 -14.96
C GLY A 263 3.35 -1.09 -15.37
N CYS A 264 3.01 0.04 -14.73
CA CYS A 264 2.09 1.06 -15.19
C CYS A 264 2.94 2.26 -15.69
#